data_AF-A0A847ZR19-F1
#
_entry.id   AF-A0A847ZR19-F1
#
_cell.length_a   1.000
_cell.length_b   1.000
_cell.length_c   1.000
_cell.angle_alpha   90.00
_cell.angle_beta   90.00
_cell.angle_gamma   90.00
#
_symmetry.space_group_name_H-M   'P 1'
#
loop_
_entity.id
_entity.type
_entity.pdbx_description
1 polymer ?
#
loop_
_entity_poly.entity_id
_entity_poly.type
_entity_poly.pdbx_seq_one_letter_code
_entity_poly.pdbx_strand_id
1 'polypeptide(L)'
;MARPILMPQVGQDLTEGKVVTIKVKVGDKVKKGDIVAEVESEKATFDVEAFETGTIIEVRYKEGDTATVLQPLMMVGEEGEAPASPDTAANSPPVQKNAPSAAMASLQAVIGTGRSSPLARRLASEARLDIRQLAGTGPGGAVVMKDVEAARGQAPQSVPIPAFAAASLTGSGIRSLQQGAGDPVLFVHGFGADLSAWRPFILNLGLNNPMLALDLPAHGGNANTSAANIEAITAAVRANIAAAGLKRLHFVGHSLGAAVCALLATGADIDVRSLTLISPAGLGPK
;
A
#
# COMPACT_ATOMS: atom_id res chain seq x y z
N MET A 1 5.05 6.97 -30.01
CA MET A 1 4.54 6.35 -28.75
C MET A 1 3.42 7.19 -28.19
N ALA A 2 2.20 6.64 -28.19
CA ALA A 2 1.03 7.26 -27.59
C ALA A 2 1.17 7.44 -26.06
N ARG A 3 0.83 8.62 -25.55
CA ARG A 3 0.92 8.97 -24.13
C ARG A 3 -0.47 9.21 -23.54
N PRO A 4 -0.75 8.67 -22.34
CA PRO A 4 -2.06 8.82 -21.72
C PRO A 4 -2.21 10.20 -21.05
N ILE A 5 -3.32 10.88 -21.32
CA ILE A 5 -3.81 11.96 -20.44
C ILE A 5 -4.61 11.28 -19.34
N LEU A 6 -4.12 11.45 -18.10
CA LEU A 6 -4.70 10.81 -16.93
C LEU A 6 -5.77 11.69 -16.29
N MET A 7 -6.73 11.05 -15.63
CA MET A 7 -7.65 11.72 -14.72
C MET A 7 -6.86 12.40 -13.59
N PRO A 8 -7.00 13.73 -13.38
CA PRO A 8 -6.23 14.46 -12.38
C PRO A 8 -6.63 14.05 -10.96
N GLN A 9 -5.62 13.90 -10.09
CA GLN A 9 -5.86 13.70 -8.66
C GLN A 9 -5.97 15.06 -7.97
N VAL A 10 -7.20 15.54 -7.79
CA VAL A 10 -7.46 16.81 -7.11
C VAL A 10 -7.99 16.54 -5.70
N GLY A 11 -7.07 16.49 -4.74
CA GLY A 11 -7.36 16.18 -3.33
C GLY A 11 -7.01 14.74 -2.93
N GLN A 12 -6.72 14.53 -1.65
CA GLN A 12 -6.28 13.22 -1.12
C GLN A 12 -7.40 12.16 -1.08
N ASP A 13 -8.67 12.59 -1.13
CA ASP A 13 -9.85 11.72 -1.01
C ASP A 13 -10.55 11.42 -2.35
N LEU A 14 -10.09 12.00 -3.47
CA LEU A 14 -10.73 11.82 -4.77
C LEU A 14 -10.34 10.47 -5.38
N THR A 15 -11.27 9.51 -5.40
CA THR A 15 -11.05 8.17 -5.98
C THR A 15 -11.67 8.05 -7.38
N GLU A 16 -12.78 8.76 -7.63
CA GLU A 16 -13.49 8.78 -8.91
C GLU A 16 -14.10 10.16 -9.16
N GLY A 17 -14.24 10.54 -10.43
CA GLY A 17 -14.88 11.77 -10.86
C GLY A 17 -15.66 11.55 -12.14
N LYS A 18 -16.79 12.23 -12.28
CA LYS A 18 -17.68 12.11 -13.43
C LYS A 18 -17.20 13.04 -14.55
N VAL A 19 -17.08 12.52 -15.76
CA VAL A 19 -16.76 13.35 -16.93
C VAL A 19 -18.02 14.11 -17.33
N VAL A 20 -18.01 15.43 -17.17
CA VAL A 20 -19.16 16.30 -17.49
C VAL A 20 -19.23 16.56 -18.98
N THR A 21 -18.12 17.02 -19.55
CA THR A 21 -18.04 17.43 -20.96
C THR A 21 -16.67 17.05 -21.52
N ILE A 22 -16.64 16.51 -22.74
CA ILE A 22 -15.39 16.25 -23.45
C ILE A 22 -15.28 17.27 -24.59
N LYS A 23 -14.31 18.17 -24.50
CA LYS A 23 -14.16 19.30 -25.44
C LYS A 23 -13.37 18.94 -26.70
N VAL A 24 -12.81 17.73 -26.77
CA VAL A 24 -11.98 17.25 -27.88
C VAL A 24 -12.48 15.92 -28.46
N LYS A 25 -12.31 15.72 -29.77
CA LYS A 25 -12.69 14.49 -30.46
C LYS A 25 -11.45 13.72 -30.89
N VAL A 26 -11.62 12.42 -31.17
CA VAL A 26 -10.57 11.61 -31.79
C VAL A 26 -10.18 12.22 -33.13
N GLY A 27 -8.89 12.53 -33.30
CA GLY A 27 -8.32 13.24 -34.45
C GLY A 27 -8.00 14.71 -34.19
N ASP A 28 -8.42 15.31 -33.07
CA ASP A 28 -8.17 16.72 -32.78
C ASP A 28 -6.74 16.95 -32.27
N LYS A 29 -6.11 18.02 -32.75
CA LYS A 29 -4.78 18.46 -32.30
C LYS A 29 -4.93 19.30 -31.03
N VAL A 30 -4.31 18.84 -29.94
CA VAL A 30 -4.27 19.52 -28.65
C VAL A 30 -2.85 20.03 -28.37
N LYS A 31 -2.72 21.18 -27.75
CA LYS A 31 -1.43 21.72 -27.26
C LYS A 31 -1.32 21.53 -25.75
N LYS A 32 -0.09 21.49 -25.25
CA LYS A 32 0.18 21.53 -23.81
C LYS A 32 -0.50 22.75 -23.18
N GLY A 33 -1.40 22.50 -22.22
CA GLY A 33 -2.22 23.51 -21.52
C GLY A 33 -3.64 23.69 -22.07
N ASP A 34 -4.01 23.02 -23.16
CA ASP A 34 -5.38 23.09 -23.69
C ASP A 34 -6.34 22.26 -22.84
N ILE A 35 -7.53 22.80 -22.53
CA ILE A 35 -8.56 22.08 -21.77
C ILE A 35 -9.23 21.05 -22.68
N VAL A 36 -9.08 19.77 -22.33
CA VAL A 36 -9.55 18.63 -23.13
C VAL A 36 -10.86 18.04 -22.60
N ALA A 37 -11.09 18.10 -21.30
CA ALA A 37 -12.31 17.62 -20.67
C ALA A 37 -12.61 18.40 -19.39
N GLU A 38 -13.86 18.36 -18.96
CA GLU A 38 -14.32 18.94 -17.70
C GLU A 38 -14.88 17.80 -16.85
N VAL A 39 -14.39 17.69 -15.61
CA VAL A 39 -14.72 16.60 -14.70
C VAL A 39 -15.29 17.14 -13.40
N GLU A 40 -16.36 16.53 -12.92
CA GLU A 40 -17.05 16.88 -11.68
C GLU A 40 -16.78 15.82 -10.63
N SER A 41 -16.34 16.28 -9.47
CA SER A 41 -16.30 15.48 -8.24
C SER A 41 -17.51 15.81 -7.37
N GLU A 42 -17.70 15.05 -6.28
CA GLU A 42 -18.73 15.32 -5.27
C GLU A 42 -18.67 16.74 -4.67
N LYS A 43 -17.53 17.45 -4.80
CA LYS A 43 -17.30 18.74 -4.13
C LYS A 43 -16.97 19.90 -5.07
N ALA A 44 -16.56 19.65 -6.30
CA ALA A 44 -16.13 20.69 -7.24
C ALA A 44 -15.96 20.15 -8.68
N THR A 45 -16.05 21.07 -9.64
CA THR A 45 -15.76 20.85 -11.05
C THR A 45 -14.33 21.30 -11.39
N PHE A 46 -13.64 20.52 -12.21
CA PHE A 46 -12.24 20.74 -12.57
C PHE A 46 -12.04 20.58 -14.08
N ASP A 47 -11.20 21.44 -14.64
CA ASP A 47 -10.75 21.33 -16.01
C ASP A 47 -9.56 20.37 -16.12
N VAL A 48 -9.63 19.43 -17.06
CA VAL A 48 -8.55 18.52 -17.43
C VAL A 48 -7.78 19.14 -18.58
N GLU A 49 -6.52 19.49 -18.34
CA GLU A 49 -5.63 20.05 -19.35
C GLU A 49 -4.79 18.95 -20.02
N ALA A 50 -4.46 19.16 -21.31
CA ALA A 50 -3.47 18.35 -22.00
C ALA A 50 -2.08 18.67 -21.45
N PHE A 51 -1.40 17.67 -20.89
CA PHE A 51 -0.03 17.83 -20.40
C PHE A 51 1.01 17.92 -21.53
N GLU A 52 0.63 17.51 -22.75
CA GLU A 52 1.51 17.44 -23.91
C GLU A 52 0.77 17.83 -25.20
N THR A 53 1.55 18.31 -26.17
CA THR A 53 1.03 18.63 -27.51
C THR A 53 1.00 17.39 -28.37
N GLY A 54 -0.13 17.09 -29.00
CA GLY A 54 -0.26 15.97 -29.94
C GLY A 54 -1.70 15.81 -30.47
N THR A 55 -1.99 14.70 -31.12
CA THR A 55 -3.32 14.40 -31.66
C THR A 55 -4.04 13.38 -30.78
N ILE A 56 -5.31 13.60 -30.49
CA ILE A 56 -6.12 12.65 -29.71
C ILE A 56 -6.35 11.38 -30.55
N ILE A 57 -5.76 10.25 -30.16
CA ILE A 57 -5.88 9.00 -30.92
C ILE A 57 -7.01 8.10 -30.39
N GLU A 58 -7.39 8.24 -29.12
CA GLU A 58 -8.39 7.39 -28.48
C GLU A 58 -8.99 8.14 -27.28
N VAL A 59 -10.33 8.12 -27.16
CA VAL A 59 -11.05 8.63 -25.98
C VAL A 59 -11.76 7.44 -25.34
N ARG A 60 -11.45 7.16 -24.06
CA ARG A 60 -11.91 5.93 -23.37
C ARG A 60 -13.18 6.09 -22.56
N TYR A 61 -13.59 7.33 -22.31
CA TYR A 61 -14.76 7.66 -21.51
C TYR A 61 -15.69 8.56 -22.33
N LYS A 62 -17.00 8.41 -22.14
CA LYS A 62 -18.01 9.29 -22.76
C LYS A 62 -18.46 10.35 -21.76
N GLU A 63 -19.13 11.38 -22.27
CA GLU A 63 -19.79 12.37 -21.43
C GLU A 63 -20.82 11.68 -20.52
N GLY A 64 -20.73 11.95 -19.22
CA GLY A 64 -21.53 11.32 -18.19
C GLY A 64 -20.90 10.07 -17.53
N ASP A 65 -19.80 9.53 -18.07
CA ASP A 65 -19.14 8.36 -17.49
C ASP A 65 -18.29 8.71 -16.27
N THR A 66 -18.20 7.77 -15.33
CA THR A 66 -17.35 7.88 -14.14
C THR A 66 -15.93 7.40 -14.46
N ALA A 67 -14.95 8.29 -14.35
CA ALA A 67 -13.54 7.99 -14.53
C ALA A 67 -12.82 7.85 -13.18
N THR A 68 -12.01 6.80 -13.03
CA THR A 68 -11.18 6.59 -11.84
C THR A 68 -9.91 7.44 -11.92
N VAL A 69 -9.49 8.00 -10.79
CA VAL A 69 -8.26 8.79 -10.70
C VAL A 69 -7.04 7.97 -11.13
N LEU A 70 -6.08 8.61 -11.83
CA LEU A 70 -4.90 7.99 -12.48
C LEU A 70 -5.21 7.00 -13.64
N GLN A 71 -6.45 6.85 -14.08
CA GLN A 71 -6.75 6.11 -15.32
C GLN A 71 -6.61 7.00 -16.56
N PRO A 72 -6.17 6.46 -17.71
CA PRO A 72 -6.11 7.19 -18.98
C PRO A 72 -7.51 7.59 -19.46
N LEU A 73 -7.83 8.88 -19.44
CA LEU A 73 -9.04 9.44 -20.03
C LEU A 73 -8.99 9.37 -21.55
N MET A 74 -7.83 9.73 -22.11
CA MET A 74 -7.58 9.79 -23.54
C MET A 74 -6.11 9.52 -23.83
N MET A 75 -5.82 9.10 -25.06
CA MET A 75 -4.46 8.87 -25.54
C MET A 75 -4.10 9.95 -26.56
N VAL A 76 -2.90 10.50 -26.46
CA VAL A 76 -2.34 11.52 -27.36
C VAL A 76 -1.13 10.95 -28.09
N GLY A 77 -1.05 11.11 -29.42
CA GLY A 77 0.04 10.61 -30.25
C GLY A 77 0.19 11.35 -31.58
N GLU A 78 1.13 10.93 -32.43
CA GLU A 78 1.28 11.43 -33.80
C GLU A 78 0.29 10.73 -34.76
N GLU A 79 -0.09 11.45 -35.81
CA GLU A 79 -1.11 11.04 -36.79
C GLU A 79 -0.66 9.78 -37.55
N GLY A 80 -1.33 8.64 -37.32
CA GLY A 80 -1.06 7.36 -37.99
C GLY A 80 -0.47 6.24 -37.12
N GLU A 81 -0.28 6.44 -35.81
CA GLU A 81 0.21 5.39 -34.90
C GLU A 81 -0.98 4.65 -34.23
N ALA A 82 -1.16 3.37 -34.54
CA ALA A 82 -2.24 2.54 -34.00
C ALA A 82 -2.05 2.25 -32.50
N PRO A 83 -3.13 2.17 -31.71
CA PRO A 83 -3.06 1.82 -30.30
C PRO A 83 -2.61 0.36 -30.14
N ALA A 84 -1.56 0.13 -29.36
CA ALA A 84 -1.14 -1.22 -29.00
C ALA A 84 -2.20 -1.85 -28.08
N SER A 85 -2.97 -2.80 -28.63
CA SER A 85 -3.79 -3.72 -27.83
C SER A 85 -2.88 -4.72 -27.11
N PRO A 86 -3.10 -4.99 -25.81
CA PRO A 86 -2.43 -6.09 -25.15
C PRO A 86 -3.30 -7.35 -25.30
N ASP A 87 -2.98 -8.22 -26.25
CA ASP A 87 -3.00 -9.66 -25.96
C ASP A 87 -2.35 -10.53 -27.04
N THR A 88 -1.87 -11.69 -26.58
CA THR A 88 -1.39 -12.87 -27.32
C THR A 88 0.05 -12.86 -27.86
N ALA A 89 0.94 -13.53 -27.13
CA ALA A 89 2.03 -14.28 -27.77
C ALA A 89 2.20 -15.63 -27.06
N ALA A 90 1.75 -16.65 -27.77
CA ALA A 90 1.90 -18.06 -27.46
C ALA A 90 3.36 -18.52 -27.63
N ASN A 91 3.72 -19.50 -26.80
CA ASN A 91 4.40 -20.74 -27.17
C ASN A 91 5.54 -20.71 -28.21
N SER A 92 6.76 -21.03 -27.76
CA SER A 92 7.83 -21.63 -28.58
C SER A 92 8.85 -22.39 -27.70
N PRO A 93 9.10 -23.69 -27.93
CA PRO A 93 10.33 -24.39 -27.56
C PRO A 93 11.18 -24.76 -28.80
N PRO A 94 12.37 -25.42 -28.68
CA PRO A 94 13.60 -25.15 -27.92
C PRO A 94 14.73 -24.62 -28.87
N VAL A 95 15.92 -24.16 -28.47
CA VAL A 95 17.19 -24.91 -28.30
C VAL A 95 18.25 -24.03 -27.60
N GLN A 96 19.04 -24.69 -26.77
CA GLN A 96 20.07 -24.29 -25.81
C GLN A 96 21.29 -23.50 -26.33
N LYS A 97 21.88 -22.67 -25.43
CA LYS A 97 23.28 -22.84 -24.97
C LYS A 97 23.56 -22.16 -23.62
N ASN A 98 23.68 -23.01 -22.58
CA ASN A 98 24.58 -23.02 -21.42
C ASN A 98 24.82 -21.76 -20.53
N ALA A 99 24.14 -21.76 -19.36
CA ALA A 99 24.60 -21.80 -17.93
C ALA A 99 25.95 -21.17 -17.47
N PRO A 100 26.13 -20.78 -16.17
CA PRO A 100 25.37 -21.16 -14.95
C PRO A 100 24.80 -19.97 -14.13
N SER A 101 23.63 -20.07 -13.46
CA SER A 101 23.20 -20.88 -12.30
C SER A 101 23.75 -20.41 -10.94
N ALA A 102 22.85 -19.91 -10.06
CA ALA A 102 22.73 -20.31 -8.64
C ALA A 102 21.87 -19.34 -7.78
N ALA A 103 21.67 -18.08 -8.17
CA ALA A 103 21.12 -17.08 -7.24
C ALA A 103 19.59 -16.95 -7.18
N MET A 104 18.85 -17.45 -8.20
CA MET A 104 17.40 -17.24 -8.30
C MET A 104 16.53 -18.41 -7.80
N ALA A 105 17.12 -19.59 -7.55
CA ALA A 105 16.36 -20.76 -7.11
C ALA A 105 15.94 -20.69 -5.63
N SER A 106 16.61 -19.86 -4.83
CA SER A 106 16.40 -19.81 -3.37
C SER A 106 15.24 -18.91 -2.94
N LEU A 107 14.69 -18.07 -3.84
CA LEU A 107 13.60 -17.15 -3.50
C LEU A 107 12.19 -17.76 -3.71
N GLN A 108 12.09 -18.89 -4.41
CA GLN A 108 10.81 -19.48 -4.78
C GLN A 108 10.23 -20.49 -3.76
N ALA A 109 10.94 -20.78 -2.67
CA ALA A 109 10.55 -21.87 -1.76
C ALA A 109 9.84 -21.43 -0.44
N VAL A 110 9.61 -20.14 -0.18
CA VAL A 110 9.10 -19.68 1.14
C VAL A 110 7.65 -19.18 1.13
N ILE A 111 6.96 -19.09 -0.01
CA ILE A 111 5.59 -18.53 -0.05
C ILE A 111 4.57 -19.58 -0.45
N GLY A 112 4.02 -20.27 0.54
CA GLY A 112 2.84 -21.11 0.38
C GLY A 112 1.60 -20.28 0.04
N THR A 113 0.95 -20.66 -1.06
CA THR A 113 -0.51 -20.59 -1.35
C THR A 113 -1.24 -19.24 -1.23
N GLY A 114 -0.66 -18.13 -1.69
CA GLY A 114 -1.31 -16.80 -1.61
C GLY A 114 -1.33 -15.98 -2.91
N ARG A 115 -1.39 -16.59 -4.09
CA ARG A 115 -1.55 -15.84 -5.35
C ARG A 115 -3.03 -15.46 -5.49
N SER A 116 -3.36 -14.19 -5.66
CA SER A 116 -4.74 -13.75 -5.95
C SER A 116 -4.72 -12.49 -6.82
N SER A 117 -5.70 -12.34 -7.72
CA SER A 117 -5.79 -11.13 -8.55
C SER A 117 -6.25 -9.92 -7.73
N PRO A 118 -5.93 -8.67 -8.13
CA PRO A 118 -6.42 -7.46 -7.47
C PRO A 118 -7.96 -7.40 -7.39
N LEU A 119 -8.64 -7.82 -8.45
CA LEU A 119 -10.10 -7.90 -8.51
C LEU A 119 -10.65 -8.94 -7.53
N ALA A 120 -10.02 -10.12 -7.44
CA ALA A 120 -10.41 -11.15 -6.47
C ALA A 120 -10.24 -10.65 -5.02
N ARG A 121 -9.17 -9.91 -4.72
CA ARG A 121 -8.98 -9.26 -3.40
C ARG A 121 -10.09 -8.27 -3.07
N ARG A 122 -10.46 -7.43 -4.03
CA ARG A 122 -11.55 -6.45 -3.84
C ARG A 122 -12.88 -7.15 -3.55
N LEU A 123 -13.26 -8.11 -4.38
CA LEU A 123 -14.52 -8.86 -4.23
C LEU A 123 -14.57 -9.68 -2.93
N ALA A 124 -13.44 -10.27 -2.52
CA ALA A 124 -13.37 -11.02 -1.27
C ALA A 124 -13.53 -10.08 -0.05
N SER A 125 -12.93 -8.89 -0.10
CA SER A 125 -13.10 -7.87 0.95
C SER A 125 -14.53 -7.36 1.06
N GLU A 126 -15.19 -7.08 -0.07
CA GLU A 126 -16.60 -6.67 -0.13
C GLU A 126 -17.53 -7.77 0.41
N ALA A 127 -17.20 -9.04 0.12
CA ALA A 127 -17.93 -10.21 0.60
C ALA A 127 -17.56 -10.66 2.02
N ARG A 128 -16.60 -9.99 2.68
CA ARG A 128 -16.02 -10.41 3.98
C ARG A 128 -15.50 -11.86 4.00
N LEU A 129 -14.96 -12.33 2.88
CA LEU A 129 -14.37 -13.65 2.74
C LEU A 129 -12.84 -13.58 2.90
N ASP A 130 -12.24 -14.51 3.64
CA ASP A 130 -10.78 -14.64 3.70
C ASP A 130 -10.27 -15.27 2.41
N ILE A 131 -9.66 -14.46 1.55
CA ILE A 131 -9.16 -14.89 0.24
C ILE A 131 -8.09 -15.98 0.34
N ARG A 132 -7.41 -16.12 1.48
CA ARG A 132 -6.39 -17.15 1.70
C ARG A 132 -6.99 -18.54 1.91
N GLN A 133 -8.29 -18.61 2.24
CA GLN A 133 -9.03 -19.85 2.42
C GLN A 133 -9.75 -20.28 1.14
N LEU A 134 -9.67 -19.48 0.08
CA LEU A 134 -10.27 -19.79 -1.20
C LEU A 134 -9.30 -20.62 -2.04
N ALA A 135 -9.80 -21.74 -2.58
CA ALA A 135 -9.07 -22.53 -3.55
C ALA A 135 -9.02 -21.76 -4.89
N GLY A 136 -7.82 -21.36 -5.31
CA GLY A 136 -7.63 -20.58 -6.53
C GLY A 136 -7.57 -21.43 -7.79
N THR A 137 -8.37 -21.10 -8.79
CA THR A 137 -8.42 -21.81 -10.09
C THR A 137 -7.61 -21.13 -11.19
N GLY A 138 -7.04 -19.95 -10.91
CA GLY A 138 -6.23 -19.18 -11.85
C GLY A 138 -4.80 -19.69 -12.04
N PRO A 139 -4.03 -19.08 -12.96
CA PRO A 139 -2.67 -19.50 -13.29
C PRO A 139 -1.76 -19.58 -12.07
N GLY A 140 -1.14 -20.74 -11.86
CA GLY A 140 -0.28 -20.98 -10.70
C GLY A 140 -1.03 -21.09 -9.36
N GLY A 141 -2.31 -21.49 -9.38
CA GLY A 141 -3.17 -21.67 -8.21
C GLY A 141 -3.72 -20.35 -7.65
N ALA A 142 -3.82 -19.32 -8.50
CA ALA A 142 -4.22 -18.00 -8.07
C ALA A 142 -5.74 -17.88 -7.88
N VAL A 143 -6.19 -17.25 -6.80
CA VAL A 143 -7.60 -16.95 -6.58
C VAL A 143 -8.07 -15.89 -7.58
N VAL A 144 -9.07 -16.23 -8.38
CA VAL A 144 -9.69 -15.35 -9.39
C VAL A 144 -11.12 -14.99 -9.00
N MET A 145 -11.70 -14.02 -9.70
CA MET A 145 -13.07 -13.52 -9.45
C MET A 145 -14.10 -14.65 -9.28
N LYS A 146 -14.05 -15.65 -10.18
CA LYS A 146 -14.97 -16.80 -10.16
C LYS A 146 -14.91 -17.60 -8.86
N ASP A 147 -13.74 -17.72 -8.24
CA ASP A 147 -13.55 -18.47 -6.99
C ASP A 147 -14.20 -17.74 -5.81
N VAL A 148 -14.11 -16.41 -5.82
CA VAL A 148 -14.73 -15.54 -4.81
C VAL A 148 -16.25 -15.55 -4.95
N GLU A 149 -16.75 -15.50 -6.18
CA GLU A 149 -18.19 -15.57 -6.46
C GLU A 149 -18.80 -16.93 -6.10
N ALA A 150 -18.08 -18.03 -6.37
CA ALA A 150 -18.51 -19.36 -5.95
C ALA A 150 -18.58 -19.49 -4.42
N ALA A 151 -17.68 -18.81 -3.70
CA ALA A 151 -17.66 -18.79 -2.24
C ALA A 151 -18.75 -17.91 -1.61
N ARG A 152 -19.30 -16.93 -2.34
CA ARG A 152 -20.39 -16.04 -1.86
C ARG A 152 -21.70 -16.78 -1.51
N GLY A 153 -21.89 -18.01 -2.00
CA GLY A 153 -23.06 -18.84 -1.73
C GLY A 153 -22.94 -19.74 -0.49
N GLN A 154 -21.76 -19.84 0.12
CA GLN A 154 -21.55 -20.60 1.35
C GLN A 154 -21.72 -19.66 2.54
N ALA A 155 -22.55 -20.04 3.51
CA ALA A 155 -22.84 -19.23 4.68
C ALA A 155 -21.52 -18.74 5.31
N PRO A 156 -21.39 -17.44 5.64
CA PRO A 156 -20.14 -16.87 6.11
C PRO A 156 -19.68 -17.63 7.35
N GLN A 157 -18.55 -18.35 7.21
CA GLN A 157 -17.77 -18.75 8.36
C GLN A 157 -17.27 -17.44 8.97
N SER A 158 -17.91 -17.01 10.06
CA SER A 158 -17.50 -15.81 10.78
C SER A 158 -16.07 -16.01 11.22
N VAL A 159 -15.14 -15.32 10.56
CA VAL A 159 -13.76 -15.20 11.05
C VAL A 159 -13.88 -14.61 12.45
N PRO A 160 -13.48 -15.34 13.51
CA PRO A 160 -13.35 -14.72 14.81
C PRO A 160 -12.26 -13.68 14.62
N ILE A 161 -12.62 -12.40 14.64
CA ILE A 161 -11.63 -11.33 14.83
C ILE A 161 -11.01 -11.67 16.18
N PRO A 162 -9.72 -12.04 16.28
CA PRO A 162 -9.11 -12.16 17.58
C PRO A 162 -9.27 -10.79 18.22
N ALA A 163 -10.02 -10.73 19.32
CA ALA A 163 -10.10 -9.50 20.10
C ALA A 163 -8.65 -9.08 20.39
N PHE A 164 -8.31 -7.85 20.02
CA PHE A 164 -7.08 -7.20 20.44
C PHE A 164 -7.15 -7.01 21.96
N ALA A 165 -6.94 -8.08 22.71
CA ALA A 165 -6.66 -7.99 24.13
C ALA A 165 -5.24 -7.43 24.22
N ALA A 166 -5.14 -6.10 24.30
CA ALA A 166 -3.88 -5.41 24.53
C ALA A 166 -3.36 -5.80 25.91
N ALA A 167 -2.66 -6.92 26.00
CA ALA A 167 -1.83 -7.21 27.15
C ALA A 167 -0.65 -6.22 27.10
N SER A 168 -0.60 -5.32 28.09
CA SER A 168 0.61 -4.57 28.34
C SER A 168 1.70 -5.55 28.72
N LEU A 169 2.89 -5.41 28.14
CA LEU A 169 4.09 -5.98 28.77
C LEU A 169 4.25 -5.15 30.06
N THR A 170 3.90 -5.73 31.20
CA THR A 170 3.66 -5.04 32.47
C THR A 170 4.75 -4.00 32.77
N GLY A 171 4.35 -2.74 33.00
CA GLY A 171 5.24 -1.64 33.41
C GLY A 171 6.13 -1.01 32.33
N SER A 172 6.15 -1.56 31.10
CA SER A 172 7.08 -1.08 30.05
C SER A 172 6.54 0.01 29.12
N GLY A 173 5.23 0.32 29.17
CA GLY A 173 4.58 1.20 28.19
C GLY A 173 4.41 0.58 26.78
N ILE A 174 5.01 -0.59 26.52
CA ILE A 174 4.84 -1.35 25.27
C ILE A 174 3.62 -2.27 25.38
N ARG A 175 2.80 -2.27 24.34
CA ARG A 175 1.59 -3.09 24.21
C ARG A 175 1.76 -4.15 23.14
N SER A 176 1.35 -5.38 23.46
CA SER A 176 1.22 -6.45 22.48
C SER A 176 -0.03 -6.22 21.65
N LEU A 177 0.14 -6.03 20.35
CA LEU A 177 -0.90 -5.88 19.35
C LEU A 177 -1.26 -7.23 18.71
N GLN A 178 -0.25 -8.07 18.49
CA GLN A 178 -0.43 -9.44 17.99
C GLN A 178 0.55 -10.37 18.70
N GLN A 179 0.06 -11.52 19.15
CA GLN A 179 0.93 -12.61 19.61
C GLN A 179 1.55 -13.32 18.42
N GLY A 180 2.74 -13.88 18.61
CA GLY A 180 3.47 -14.47 17.51
C GLY A 180 4.73 -15.21 17.96
N ALA A 181 5.51 -15.66 16.99
CA ALA A 181 6.78 -16.34 17.20
C ALA A 181 7.91 -15.66 16.41
N GLY A 182 9.12 -15.70 16.96
CA GLY A 182 10.31 -15.06 16.37
C GLY A 182 10.60 -13.67 16.94
N ASP A 183 11.47 -12.93 16.24
CA ASP A 183 11.89 -11.60 16.68
C ASP A 183 10.72 -10.61 16.60
N PRO A 184 10.40 -9.87 17.68
CA PRO A 184 9.27 -8.95 17.72
C PRO A 184 9.45 -7.76 16.78
N VAL A 185 8.34 -7.28 16.23
CA VAL A 185 8.25 -6.06 15.43
C VAL A 185 7.68 -4.93 16.29
N LEU A 186 8.48 -3.90 16.56
CA LEU A 186 8.04 -2.71 17.28
C LEU A 186 7.63 -1.61 16.31
N PHE A 187 6.36 -1.21 16.42
CA PHE A 187 5.73 -0.15 15.65
C PHE A 187 5.75 1.17 16.43
N VAL A 188 6.26 2.24 15.82
CA VAL A 188 6.42 3.58 16.43
C VAL A 188 5.71 4.62 15.58
N HIS A 189 4.61 5.18 16.11
CA HIS A 189 3.75 6.11 15.38
C HIS A 189 4.38 7.50 15.15
N GLY A 190 3.77 8.31 14.28
CA GLY A 190 4.17 9.69 13.99
C GLY A 190 3.53 10.73 14.92
N PHE A 191 3.87 12.01 14.73
CA PHE A 191 3.27 13.11 15.49
C PHE A 191 1.75 13.20 15.26
N GLY A 192 0.98 13.45 16.32
CA GLY A 192 -0.48 13.57 16.25
C GLY A 192 -1.24 12.23 16.13
N ALA A 193 -0.54 11.11 16.20
CA ALA A 193 -1.11 9.76 16.20
C ALA A 193 -0.88 9.05 17.55
N ASP A 194 -1.31 7.81 17.64
CA ASP A 194 -1.05 6.91 18.77
C ASP A 194 -0.86 5.46 18.27
N LEU A 195 -0.62 4.52 19.19
CA LEU A 195 -0.38 3.11 18.87
C LEU A 195 -1.51 2.45 18.08
N SER A 196 -2.73 2.98 18.12
CA SER A 196 -3.89 2.42 17.43
C SER A 196 -3.84 2.63 15.92
N ALA A 197 -3.05 3.61 15.45
CA ALA A 197 -2.82 3.89 14.03
C ALA A 197 -2.25 2.67 13.27
N TRP A 198 -1.60 1.74 13.97
CA TRP A 198 -1.04 0.53 13.38
C TRP A 198 -2.03 -0.61 13.18
N ARG A 199 -3.22 -0.57 13.81
CA ARG A 199 -4.19 -1.68 13.77
C ARG A 199 -4.62 -2.06 12.35
N PRO A 200 -5.02 -1.14 11.47
CA PRO A 200 -5.42 -1.49 10.11
C PRO A 200 -4.25 -2.10 9.31
N PHE A 201 -3.03 -1.67 9.59
CA PHE A 201 -1.83 -2.17 8.93
C PHE A 201 -1.52 -3.61 9.36
N ILE A 202 -1.51 -3.86 10.67
CA ILE A 202 -1.20 -5.17 11.27
C ILE A 202 -2.15 -6.26 10.77
N LEU A 203 -3.45 -5.98 10.70
CA LEU A 203 -4.46 -6.94 10.24
C LEU A 203 -4.22 -7.44 8.80
N ASN A 204 -3.51 -6.66 7.97
CA ASN A 204 -3.24 -6.95 6.57
C ASN A 204 -1.79 -7.38 6.29
N LEU A 205 -0.91 -7.35 7.29
CA LEU A 205 0.53 -7.56 7.10
C LEU A 205 0.88 -9.04 6.92
N GLY A 206 0.10 -9.95 7.50
CA GLY A 206 0.27 -11.40 7.34
C GLY A 206 1.54 -11.98 7.96
N LEU A 207 2.19 -11.27 8.90
CA LEU A 207 3.36 -11.78 9.61
C LEU A 207 2.95 -12.54 10.88
N ASN A 208 3.72 -13.57 11.21
CA ASN A 208 3.55 -14.37 12.42
C ASN A 208 4.38 -13.85 13.60
N ASN A 209 5.19 -12.81 13.42
CA ASN A 209 6.01 -12.22 14.48
C ASN A 209 5.13 -11.63 15.60
N PRO A 210 5.63 -11.56 16.85
CA PRO A 210 5.01 -10.72 17.86
C PRO A 210 5.00 -9.27 17.38
N MET A 211 3.84 -8.62 17.39
CA MET A 211 3.71 -7.22 17.00
C MET A 211 3.45 -6.37 18.21
N LEU A 212 4.34 -5.41 18.44
CA LEU A 212 4.37 -4.54 19.59
C LEU A 212 4.20 -3.09 19.16
N ALA A 213 3.56 -2.27 19.97
CA ALA A 213 3.50 -0.84 19.75
C ALA A 213 3.54 -0.09 21.08
N LEU A 214 3.87 1.20 21.02
CA LEU A 214 3.87 2.09 22.18
C LEU A 214 3.36 3.46 21.77
N ASP A 215 2.89 4.21 22.76
CA ASP A 215 2.60 5.64 22.59
C ASP A 215 3.85 6.46 22.91
N LEU A 216 4.19 7.40 22.03
CA LEU A 216 5.26 8.37 22.28
C LEU A 216 4.88 9.33 23.41
N PRO A 217 5.86 10.00 24.05
CA PRO A 217 5.56 11.06 25.02
C PRO A 217 4.59 12.10 24.44
N ALA A 218 3.66 12.57 25.27
CA ALA A 218 2.57 13.49 24.91
C ALA A 218 1.51 12.93 23.93
N HIS A 219 1.49 11.62 23.66
CA HIS A 219 0.52 10.97 22.77
C HIS A 219 -0.21 9.83 23.46
N GLY A 220 -1.43 9.50 22.99
CA GLY A 220 -2.21 8.35 23.43
C GLY A 220 -2.27 8.19 24.96
N GLY A 221 -1.94 6.99 25.45
CA GLY A 221 -1.86 6.68 26.88
C GLY A 221 -0.74 7.40 27.64
N ASN A 222 0.18 8.06 26.94
CA ASN A 222 1.31 8.82 27.48
C ASN A 222 1.11 10.35 27.38
N ALA A 223 -0.13 10.82 27.22
CA ALA A 223 -0.47 12.24 27.08
C ALA A 223 0.06 13.15 28.22
N ASN A 224 0.21 12.62 29.44
CA ASN A 224 0.70 13.36 30.61
C ASN A 224 2.23 13.38 30.74
N THR A 225 2.95 12.76 29.80
CA THR A 225 4.42 12.77 29.77
C THR A 225 4.89 13.77 28.71
N SER A 226 6.10 14.30 28.87
CA SER A 226 6.68 15.23 27.90
C SER A 226 8.14 14.88 27.60
N ALA A 227 8.57 15.27 26.41
CA ALA A 227 9.95 15.18 25.97
C ALA A 227 10.30 16.44 25.19
N ALA A 228 11.43 17.07 25.52
CA ALA A 228 11.78 18.39 24.99
C ALA A 228 12.27 18.36 23.54
N ASN A 229 12.82 17.22 23.10
CA ASN A 229 13.43 17.04 21.79
C ASN A 229 13.40 15.57 21.36
N ILE A 230 13.86 15.29 20.15
CA ILE A 230 13.83 13.94 19.58
C ILE A 230 14.76 12.97 20.32
N GLU A 231 15.86 13.44 20.90
CA GLU A 231 16.77 12.66 21.73
C GLU A 231 16.08 12.18 23.01
N ALA A 232 15.30 13.06 23.66
CA ALA A 232 14.51 12.72 24.84
C ALA A 232 13.38 11.73 24.50
N ILE A 233 12.72 11.89 23.36
CA ILE A 233 11.73 10.92 22.87
C ILE A 233 12.40 9.56 22.64
N THR A 234 13.55 9.55 21.98
CA THR A 234 14.33 8.34 21.70
C THR A 234 14.77 7.64 22.99
N ALA A 235 15.24 8.41 23.97
CA ALA A 235 15.62 7.88 25.29
C ALA A 235 14.42 7.26 26.03
N ALA A 236 13.24 7.89 25.96
CA ALA A 236 12.02 7.33 26.55
C ALA A 236 11.62 6.00 25.89
N VAL A 237 11.67 5.91 24.56
CA VAL A 237 11.41 4.66 23.85
C VAL A 237 12.44 3.58 24.18
N ARG A 238 13.73 3.95 24.27
CA ARG A 238 14.80 3.03 24.68
C ARG A 238 14.58 2.49 26.11
N ALA A 239 14.15 3.35 27.03
CA ALA A 239 13.81 2.94 28.39
C ALA A 239 12.63 1.94 28.43
N ASN A 240 11.61 2.17 27.61
CA ASN A 240 10.47 1.24 27.46
C ASN A 240 10.91 -0.12 26.90
N ILE A 241 11.80 -0.12 25.90
CA ILE A 241 12.39 -1.35 25.32
C ILE A 241 13.20 -2.12 26.37
N ALA A 242 14.05 -1.43 27.14
CA ALA A 242 14.83 -2.02 28.21
C ALA A 242 13.94 -2.57 29.33
N ALA A 243 12.91 -1.83 29.74
CA ALA A 243 11.93 -2.27 30.75
C ALA A 243 11.12 -3.49 30.30
N ALA A 244 10.87 -3.62 28.99
CA ALA A 244 10.25 -4.81 28.41
C ALA A 244 11.21 -6.01 28.26
N GLY A 245 12.51 -5.84 28.58
CA GLY A 245 13.53 -6.88 28.43
C GLY A 245 13.84 -7.23 26.97
N LEU A 246 13.50 -6.35 26.03
CA LEU A 246 13.62 -6.58 24.60
C LEU A 246 15.04 -6.23 24.13
N LYS A 247 15.78 -7.24 23.66
CA LYS A 247 17.18 -7.07 23.19
C LYS A 247 17.33 -7.17 21.69
N ARG A 248 16.38 -7.80 21.00
CA ARG A 248 16.43 -8.06 19.56
C ARG A 248 15.06 -7.75 18.95
N LEU A 249 15.03 -6.87 17.96
CA LEU A 249 13.80 -6.26 17.45
C LEU A 249 13.89 -5.96 15.95
N HIS A 250 12.75 -6.01 15.28
CA HIS A 250 12.52 -5.27 14.02
C HIS A 250 11.84 -3.94 14.35
N PHE A 251 12.23 -2.85 13.68
CA PHE A 251 11.58 -1.55 13.85
C PHE A 251 10.76 -1.16 12.61
N VAL A 252 9.55 -0.65 12.87
CA VAL A 252 8.70 0.00 11.86
C VAL A 252 8.29 1.36 12.41
N GLY A 253 8.72 2.43 11.74
CA GLY A 253 8.40 3.80 12.14
C GLY A 253 7.71 4.59 11.04
N HIS A 254 6.81 5.49 11.41
CA HIS A 254 6.18 6.45 10.49
C HIS A 254 6.51 7.90 10.90
N SER A 255 6.91 8.76 9.95
CA SER A 255 7.15 10.19 10.18
C SER A 255 8.12 10.44 11.35
N LEU A 256 7.69 11.12 12.43
CA LEU A 256 8.48 11.30 13.66
C LEU A 256 8.95 9.96 14.25
N GLY A 257 8.10 8.93 14.26
CA GLY A 257 8.45 7.60 14.75
C GLY A 257 9.55 6.94 13.92
N ALA A 258 9.61 7.21 12.61
CA ALA A 258 10.71 6.75 11.77
C ALA A 258 12.05 7.40 12.14
N ALA A 259 12.05 8.70 12.46
CA ALA A 259 13.23 9.39 12.95
C ALA A 259 13.71 8.79 14.29
N VAL A 260 12.78 8.50 15.20
CA VAL A 260 13.07 7.81 16.48
C VAL A 260 13.67 6.42 16.22
N CYS A 261 13.09 5.62 15.32
CA CYS A 261 13.63 4.29 14.97
C CYS A 261 15.04 4.38 14.37
N ALA A 262 15.31 5.38 13.52
CA ALA A 262 16.64 5.60 12.97
C ALA A 262 17.67 5.93 14.05
N LEU A 263 17.32 6.78 15.02
CA LEU A 263 18.18 7.10 16.16
C LEU A 263 18.36 5.92 17.12
N LEU A 264 17.33 5.09 17.32
CA LEU A 264 17.47 3.87 18.12
C LEU A 264 18.49 2.90 17.51
N ALA A 265 18.48 2.77 16.19
CA ALA A 265 19.34 1.87 15.44
C ALA A 265 20.82 2.26 15.42
N THR A 266 21.20 3.46 15.87
CA THR A 266 22.61 3.84 16.05
C THR A 266 23.20 3.35 17.38
N GLY A 267 22.36 2.91 18.32
CA GLY A 267 22.78 2.36 19.61
C GLY A 267 23.22 0.90 19.52
N ALA A 268 24.16 0.49 20.40
CA ALA A 268 24.68 -0.88 20.46
C ALA A 268 23.91 -1.78 21.46
N ASP A 269 22.96 -1.23 22.20
CA ASP A 269 22.18 -1.89 23.25
C ASP A 269 21.00 -2.71 22.71
N ILE A 270 20.64 -2.53 21.44
CA ILE A 270 19.54 -3.24 20.77
C ILE A 270 20.10 -3.91 19.51
N ASP A 271 19.91 -5.23 19.38
CA ASP A 271 20.17 -5.98 18.16
C ASP A 271 19.03 -5.73 17.15
N VAL A 272 19.22 -4.72 16.30
CA VAL A 272 18.24 -4.32 15.28
C VAL A 272 18.32 -5.23 14.07
N ARG A 273 17.27 -6.04 13.89
CA ARG A 273 17.18 -7.05 12.82
C ARG A 273 16.81 -6.46 11.47
N SER A 274 15.92 -5.49 11.47
CA SER A 274 15.60 -4.68 10.29
C SER A 274 15.02 -3.34 10.71
N LEU A 275 15.08 -2.38 9.81
CA LEU A 275 14.56 -1.04 9.99
C LEU A 275 13.69 -0.67 8.78
N THR A 276 12.40 -0.43 9.02
CA THR A 276 11.44 0.03 8.01
C THR A 276 10.98 1.44 8.37
N LEU A 277 11.28 2.39 7.49
CA LEU A 277 10.98 3.82 7.70
C LEU A 277 9.96 4.29 6.67
N ILE A 278 8.77 4.70 7.13
CA ILE A 278 7.67 5.15 6.28
C ILE A 278 7.58 6.68 6.37
N SER A 279 7.76 7.36 5.24
CA SER A 279 7.73 8.84 5.16
C SER A 279 8.56 9.51 6.27
N PRO A 280 9.86 9.17 6.43
CA PRO A 280 10.62 9.54 7.61
C PRO A 280 10.83 11.04 7.77
N ALA A 281 10.62 11.54 8.99
CA ALA A 281 11.09 12.88 9.34
C ALA A 281 12.63 12.89 9.41
N GLY A 282 13.27 13.96 8.94
CA GLY A 282 14.72 14.14 9.03
C GLY A 282 15.55 13.36 7.99
N LEU A 283 14.92 12.59 7.10
CA LEU A 283 15.59 11.94 5.96
C LEU A 283 14.97 12.44 4.66
N GLY A 284 15.76 13.11 3.83
CA GLY A 284 15.34 13.69 2.55
C GLY A 284 16.39 14.65 1.98
N PRO A 285 16.25 15.06 0.71
CA PRO A 285 17.12 16.10 0.15
C PRO A 285 17.01 17.38 0.98
N LYS A 286 18.17 17.99 1.26
CA LYS A 286 18.29 19.27 1.96
C LYS A 286 17.79 20.42 1.10
#